data_AF-A0A0F9R9H8-F1
#
_entry.id   AF-A0A0F9R9H8-F1
#
_cell.length_a   1.000
_cell.length_b   1.000
_cell.length_c   1.000
_cell.angle_alpha   90.00
_cell.angle_beta   90.00
_cell.angle_gamma   90.00
#
_symmetry.space_group_name_H-M   'P 1'
#
loop_
_entity.id
_entity.type
_entity.pdbx_description
1 polymer ?
#
loop_
_entity_poly.entity_id
_entity_poly.type
_entity_poly.pdbx_seq_one_letter_code
_entity_poly.pdbx_strand_id
1 'polypeptide(L)'
;MSLLSVRQEFITKSGRYDLATTTVVDHDTDAGADFYINGGIIDLDLEVDVSAATGWYQEALVPGDFSTTFQRARTIKQVWIEETDGERYQLGFKNYDVLVATYPALDGTTQGNPDIWANNVIHRDPVNSASGSAANLKGIIWMPPVLTGSSVVQGSDSLYYKCILAHTSTADTTPITGGSYTTYWEATTEATGDAHVVDTSYTTVNLLVYALWHSKVLSSNTDENYWTINYETIAVLAALRHLESYYRNTQGWNDYNNKIQPMLIGIDRDVAEAATADTMEMKG
;
A
#
# COMPACT_ATOMS: atom_id res chain seq x y z
N MET A 1 8.96 17.16 -11.53
CA MET A 1 10.06 17.51 -10.61
C MET A 1 10.42 16.31 -9.73
N SER A 2 11.72 16.01 -9.59
CA SER A 2 12.21 15.00 -8.64
C SER A 2 12.24 15.52 -7.21
N LEU A 3 12.34 14.63 -6.22
CA LEU A 3 12.48 15.00 -4.81
C LEU A 3 13.61 16.01 -4.59
N LEU A 4 14.77 15.80 -5.24
CA LEU A 4 15.91 16.72 -5.14
C LEU A 4 15.53 18.15 -5.52
N SER A 5 14.86 18.31 -6.67
CA SER A 5 14.46 19.63 -7.16
C SER A 5 13.39 20.27 -6.27
N VAL A 6 12.42 19.48 -5.78
CA VAL A 6 11.42 19.97 -4.81
C VAL A 6 12.10 20.43 -3.52
N ARG A 7 13.09 19.68 -3.02
CA ARG A 7 13.85 20.01 -1.81
C ARG A 7 14.64 21.30 -1.99
N GLN A 8 15.39 21.43 -3.10
CA GLN A 8 16.13 22.65 -3.43
C GLN A 8 15.23 23.88 -3.43
N GLU A 9 14.06 23.77 -4.07
CA GLU A 9 13.12 24.89 -4.15
C GLU A 9 12.48 25.20 -2.78
N PHE A 10 12.11 24.18 -2.01
CA PHE A 10 11.61 24.31 -0.64
C PHE A 10 12.63 25.01 0.28
N ILE A 11 13.89 24.58 0.26
CA ILE A 11 14.97 25.20 1.07
C ILE A 11 15.18 26.65 0.64
N THR A 12 15.23 26.91 -0.66
CA THR A 12 15.44 28.25 -1.20
C THR A 12 14.30 29.21 -0.80
N LYS A 13 13.05 28.77 -0.90
CA LYS A 13 11.89 29.62 -0.56
C LYS A 13 11.66 29.77 0.94
N SER A 14 11.92 28.74 1.73
CA SER A 14 11.80 28.79 3.18
C SER A 14 12.92 29.60 3.83
N GLY A 15 14.09 29.68 3.18
CA GLY A 15 15.31 30.23 3.78
C GLY A 15 15.91 29.33 4.87
N ARG A 16 15.40 28.10 5.03
CA ARG A 16 15.79 27.15 6.08
C ARG A 16 16.88 26.20 5.61
N TYR A 17 18.05 26.77 5.35
CA TYR A 17 19.24 26.04 4.92
C TYR A 17 19.72 24.97 5.91
N ASP A 18 19.25 25.02 7.16
CA ASP A 18 19.52 24.01 8.19
C ASP A 18 18.79 22.68 7.96
N LEU A 19 17.74 22.65 7.12
CA LEU A 19 16.98 21.43 6.79
C LEU A 19 17.59 20.61 5.65
N ALA A 20 18.73 21.04 5.12
CA ALA A 20 19.57 20.28 4.19
C ALA A 20 21.04 20.39 4.62
N THR A 21 21.87 19.37 4.37
CA THR A 21 23.29 19.50 4.74
C THR A 21 24.03 20.41 3.76
N THR A 22 24.91 21.25 4.30
CA THR A 22 25.48 22.42 3.62
C THR A 22 26.61 22.14 2.64
N THR A 23 26.92 20.87 2.34
CA THR A 23 28.15 20.56 1.58
C THR A 23 28.12 20.97 0.11
N VAL A 24 26.98 21.34 -0.46
CA VAL A 24 26.91 21.82 -1.84
C VAL A 24 25.80 22.88 -2.00
N VAL A 25 25.99 23.78 -2.97
CA VAL A 25 25.01 24.73 -3.52
C VAL A 25 23.65 24.08 -3.85
N ASP A 26 23.63 22.75 -3.95
CA ASP A 26 22.54 21.96 -4.51
C ASP A 26 21.58 21.37 -3.45
N HIS A 27 21.74 21.65 -2.15
CA HIS A 27 20.79 21.19 -1.09
C HIS A 27 20.34 19.72 -1.23
N ASP A 28 21.29 18.84 -1.53
CA ASP A 28 21.02 17.50 -2.08
C ASP A 28 20.81 16.40 -1.05
N THR A 29 21.09 16.70 0.20
CA THR A 29 21.06 15.74 1.31
C THR A 29 20.02 16.19 2.32
N ASP A 30 19.13 15.28 2.68
CA ASP A 30 18.08 15.54 3.66
C ASP A 30 18.65 15.72 5.07
N ALA A 31 18.25 16.81 5.73
CA ALA A 31 18.44 17.03 7.17
C ALA A 31 17.10 17.35 7.85
N GLY A 32 15.99 16.83 7.30
CA GLY A 32 14.63 17.00 7.81
C GLY A 32 13.69 17.73 6.84
N ALA A 33 14.15 18.14 5.67
CA ALA A 33 13.30 18.73 4.63
C ALA A 33 12.28 17.72 4.09
N ASP A 34 12.70 16.46 3.90
CA ASP A 34 11.85 15.41 3.31
C ASP A 34 10.64 15.09 4.19
N PHE A 35 10.78 15.28 5.51
CA PHE A 35 9.67 15.19 6.46
C PHE A 35 8.55 16.19 6.12
N TYR A 36 8.89 17.47 5.93
CA TYR A 36 7.91 18.51 5.61
C TYR A 36 7.34 18.36 4.21
N ILE A 37 8.16 17.92 3.25
CA ILE A 37 7.73 17.66 1.86
C ILE A 37 6.71 16.53 1.83
N ASN A 38 7.04 15.38 2.43
CA ASN A 38 6.11 14.25 2.49
C ASN A 38 4.86 14.57 3.32
N GLY A 39 4.99 15.36 4.40
CA GLY A 39 3.85 15.84 5.18
C GLY A 39 2.90 16.73 4.38
N GLY A 40 3.45 17.71 3.65
CA GLY A 40 2.67 18.57 2.75
C GLY A 40 1.97 17.79 1.63
N ILE A 41 2.63 16.78 1.07
CA ILE A 41 2.03 15.87 0.07
C ILE A 41 0.86 15.09 0.66
N ILE A 42 0.99 14.59 1.91
CA ILE A 42 -0.12 13.91 2.60
C ILE A 42 -1.29 14.87 2.80
N ASP A 43 -1.03 16.11 3.19
CA ASP A 43 -2.09 17.12 3.35
C ASP A 43 -2.82 17.38 2.02
N LEU A 44 -2.08 17.45 0.90
CA LEU A 44 -2.68 17.58 -0.44
C LEU A 44 -3.53 16.37 -0.82
N ASP A 45 -3.02 15.16 -0.58
CA ASP A 45 -3.78 13.93 -0.83
C ASP A 45 -5.10 13.90 -0.04
N LEU A 46 -5.17 14.56 1.13
CA LEU A 46 -6.40 14.62 1.93
C LEU A 46 -7.40 15.69 1.44
N GLU A 47 -6.92 16.73 0.78
CA GLU A 47 -7.74 17.84 0.29
C GLU A 47 -8.38 17.57 -1.07
N VAL A 48 -7.74 16.77 -1.93
CA VAL A 48 -8.26 16.47 -3.27
C VAL A 48 -8.22 14.97 -3.55
N ASP A 49 -9.34 14.45 -4.06
CA ASP A 49 -9.45 13.08 -4.54
C ASP A 49 -9.02 12.99 -6.00
N VAL A 50 -7.71 12.85 -6.22
CA VAL A 50 -7.16 12.66 -7.56
C VAL A 50 -7.38 11.20 -8.02
N SER A 51 -7.81 11.00 -9.27
CA SER A 51 -8.08 9.65 -9.81
C SER A 51 -6.84 8.73 -9.76
N ALA A 52 -5.65 9.32 -9.91
CA ALA A 52 -4.35 8.66 -9.80
C ALA A 52 -4.08 8.04 -8.41
N ALA A 53 -4.86 8.41 -7.39
CA ALA A 53 -4.75 7.81 -6.07
C ALA A 53 -5.42 6.43 -5.97
N THR A 54 -6.23 6.01 -6.95
CA THR A 54 -6.81 4.66 -6.93
C THR A 54 -5.86 3.63 -7.51
N GLY A 55 -5.71 2.50 -6.81
CA GLY A 55 -4.76 1.46 -7.22
C GLY A 55 -5.04 0.12 -6.55
N TRP A 56 -4.43 -0.92 -7.11
CA TRP A 56 -4.46 -2.28 -6.59
C TRP A 56 -3.23 -2.55 -5.73
N TYR A 57 -3.47 -3.13 -4.57
CA TYR A 57 -2.45 -3.83 -3.78
C TYR A 57 -2.68 -5.33 -3.92
N GLN A 58 -1.60 -6.08 -4.09
CA GLN A 58 -1.63 -7.53 -4.25
C GLN A 58 -0.69 -8.18 -3.25
N GLU A 59 -1.19 -9.19 -2.56
CA GLU A 59 -0.41 -9.98 -1.60
C GLU A 59 -0.78 -11.46 -1.74
N ALA A 60 0.22 -12.34 -1.72
CA ALA A 60 -0.02 -13.78 -1.71
C ALA A 60 -0.54 -14.20 -0.33
N LEU A 61 -1.63 -14.97 -0.30
CA LEU A 61 -2.21 -15.45 0.96
C LEU A 61 -1.52 -16.72 1.43
N VAL A 62 -1.09 -16.75 2.69
CA VAL A 62 -0.60 -17.95 3.36
C VAL A 62 -1.79 -18.63 4.07
N PRO A 63 -1.89 -19.98 4.09
CA PRO A 63 -2.98 -20.64 4.80
C PRO A 63 -2.98 -20.28 6.28
N GLY A 64 -4.18 -19.96 6.80
CA GLY A 64 -4.34 -19.49 8.17
C GLY A 64 -4.28 -17.96 8.30
N ASP A 65 -3.81 -17.22 7.28
CA ASP A 65 -3.87 -15.77 7.29
C ASP A 65 -5.32 -15.29 7.26
N PHE A 66 -5.66 -14.45 8.24
CA PHE A 66 -6.97 -13.84 8.38
C PHE A 66 -6.92 -12.32 8.37
N SER A 67 -5.73 -11.73 8.31
CA SER A 67 -5.56 -10.29 8.29
C SER A 67 -4.30 -9.89 7.55
N THR A 68 -4.38 -8.76 6.85
CA THR A 68 -3.23 -8.07 6.26
C THR A 68 -3.29 -6.63 6.71
N THR A 69 -2.11 -6.01 6.75
CA THR A 69 -1.98 -4.58 6.99
C THR A 69 -1.15 -3.97 5.88
N PHE A 70 -1.63 -2.87 5.35
CA PHE A 70 -0.93 -2.08 4.35
C PHE A 70 -0.85 -0.64 4.82
N GLN A 71 0.20 0.03 4.40
CA GLN A 71 0.44 1.42 4.74
C GLN A 71 -0.24 2.34 3.72
N ARG A 72 -0.60 3.54 4.17
CA ARG A 72 -0.98 4.66 3.29
C ARG A 72 -2.23 4.45 2.43
N ALA A 73 -3.04 3.43 2.69
CA ALA A 73 -4.41 3.42 2.16
C ALA A 73 -5.23 4.50 2.86
N ARG A 74 -5.87 5.38 2.09
CA ARG A 74 -6.88 6.34 2.57
C ARG A 74 -8.20 5.63 2.80
N THR A 75 -8.69 4.93 1.78
CA THR A 75 -10.00 4.25 1.83
C THR A 75 -9.95 2.98 1.01
N ILE A 76 -10.30 1.86 1.61
CA ILE A 76 -10.45 0.58 0.90
C ILE A 76 -11.80 0.59 0.20
N LYS A 77 -11.80 0.40 -1.12
CA LYS A 77 -13.03 0.39 -1.93
C LYS A 77 -13.55 -1.03 -2.10
N GLN A 78 -12.66 -1.97 -2.44
CA GLN A 78 -13.02 -3.36 -2.70
C GLN A 78 -11.88 -4.29 -2.28
N VAL A 79 -12.26 -5.51 -1.92
CA VAL A 79 -11.34 -6.61 -1.65
C VAL A 79 -11.78 -7.79 -2.49
N TRP A 80 -10.83 -8.40 -3.16
CA TRP A 80 -11.03 -9.53 -4.05
C TRP A 80 -10.05 -10.63 -3.68
N ILE A 81 -10.46 -11.86 -3.94
CA ILE A 81 -9.57 -13.01 -3.95
C ILE A 81 -9.39 -13.41 -5.41
N GLU A 82 -8.14 -13.59 -5.81
CA GLU A 82 -7.76 -14.15 -7.11
C GLU A 82 -7.27 -15.58 -6.90
N GLU A 83 -8.00 -16.52 -7.48
CA GLU A 83 -7.62 -17.92 -7.52
C GLU A 83 -6.54 -18.17 -8.59
N THR A 84 -6.07 -19.41 -8.62
CA THR A 84 -4.89 -19.81 -9.39
C THR A 84 -5.09 -19.85 -10.90
N ASP A 85 -6.34 -19.92 -11.34
CA ASP A 85 -6.76 -19.82 -12.73
C ASP A 85 -7.00 -18.36 -13.19
N GLY A 86 -6.80 -17.39 -12.28
CA GLY A 86 -7.08 -15.98 -12.52
C GLY A 86 -8.55 -15.61 -12.34
N GLU A 87 -9.41 -16.54 -11.92
CA GLU A 87 -10.77 -16.20 -11.51
C GLU A 87 -10.72 -15.33 -10.26
N ARG A 88 -11.57 -14.30 -10.25
CA ARG A 88 -11.63 -13.32 -9.16
C ARG A 88 -13.04 -13.27 -8.60
N TYR A 89 -13.16 -13.36 -7.29
CA TYR A 89 -14.42 -13.10 -6.60
C TYR A 89 -14.26 -11.98 -5.57
N GLN A 90 -15.26 -11.12 -5.51
CA GLN A 90 -15.27 -9.97 -4.61
C GLN A 90 -15.78 -10.39 -3.23
N LEU A 91 -15.07 -10.00 -2.18
CA LEU A 91 -15.51 -10.17 -0.81
C LEU A 91 -16.54 -9.08 -0.45
N GLY A 92 -17.63 -9.48 0.22
CA GLY A 92 -18.65 -8.58 0.72
C GLY A 92 -18.20 -7.79 1.94
N PHE A 93 -18.24 -6.46 1.90
CA PHE A 93 -17.91 -5.66 3.07
C PHE A 93 -18.97 -5.83 4.18
N LYS A 94 -18.50 -6.07 5.42
CA LYS A 94 -19.31 -6.09 6.65
C LYS A 94 -18.60 -5.34 7.77
N ASN A 95 -19.37 -4.95 8.78
CA ASN A 95 -18.80 -4.39 10.01
C ASN A 95 -18.07 -5.49 10.79
N TYR A 96 -17.06 -5.09 11.57
CA TYR A 96 -16.24 -6.00 12.38
C TYR A 96 -17.10 -6.92 13.28
N ASP A 97 -18.11 -6.37 13.97
CA ASP A 97 -18.99 -7.15 14.85
C ASP A 97 -19.74 -8.25 14.10
N VAL A 98 -20.17 -7.99 12.85
CA VAL A 98 -20.84 -9.00 12.02
C VAL A 98 -19.84 -10.07 11.60
N LEU A 99 -18.62 -9.69 11.24
CA LEU A 99 -17.59 -10.63 10.85
C LEU A 99 -17.21 -11.56 12.02
N VAL A 100 -17.04 -11.02 13.24
CA VAL A 100 -16.77 -11.81 14.45
C VAL A 100 -17.96 -12.70 14.82
N ALA A 101 -19.19 -12.23 14.62
CA ALA A 101 -20.38 -13.06 14.86
C ALA A 101 -20.50 -14.22 13.86
N THR A 102 -20.17 -13.98 12.58
CA THR A 102 -20.17 -15.01 11.53
C THR A 102 -19.01 -15.99 11.72
N TYR A 103 -17.84 -15.49 12.14
CA TYR A 103 -16.62 -16.28 12.34
C TYR A 103 -16.07 -16.04 13.75
N PRO A 104 -16.57 -16.77 14.76
CA PRO A 104 -16.13 -16.58 16.15
C PRO A 104 -14.66 -16.94 16.39
N ALA A 105 -14.08 -17.80 15.56
CA ALA A 105 -12.70 -18.28 15.65
C ALA A 105 -11.84 -17.70 14.51
N LEU A 106 -11.39 -16.45 14.68
CA LEU A 106 -10.42 -15.79 13.80
C LEU A 106 -8.99 -16.01 14.32
N ASP A 107 -8.59 -17.28 14.44
CA ASP A 107 -7.31 -17.68 15.04
C ASP A 107 -6.49 -18.59 14.10
N GLY A 108 -6.85 -18.65 12.82
CA GLY A 108 -6.22 -19.50 11.81
C GLY A 108 -6.58 -21.00 11.92
N THR A 109 -7.24 -21.43 13.01
CA THR A 109 -7.62 -22.84 13.19
C THR A 109 -8.89 -23.21 12.42
N THR A 110 -9.79 -22.24 12.25
CA THR A 110 -11.03 -22.41 11.47
C THR A 110 -10.84 -21.80 10.08
N GLN A 111 -10.75 -22.65 9.07
CA GLN A 111 -10.61 -22.23 7.67
C GLN A 111 -11.94 -22.42 6.93
N GLY A 112 -12.26 -21.52 6.01
CA GLY A 112 -13.45 -21.63 5.15
C GLY A 112 -13.29 -20.86 3.83
N ASN A 113 -14.35 -20.73 3.05
CA ASN A 113 -14.32 -19.87 1.87
C ASN A 113 -14.65 -18.43 2.32
N PRO A 114 -13.74 -17.44 2.19
CA PRO A 114 -14.03 -16.08 2.59
C PRO A 114 -15.07 -15.49 1.64
N ASP A 115 -16.23 -15.08 2.17
CA ASP A 115 -17.25 -14.36 1.40
C ASP A 115 -17.42 -12.92 1.89
N ILE A 116 -16.88 -12.59 3.07
CA ILE A 116 -16.93 -11.26 3.68
C ILE A 116 -15.58 -10.79 4.20
N TRP A 117 -15.41 -9.47 4.26
CA TRP A 117 -14.28 -8.81 4.88
C TRP A 117 -14.76 -7.62 5.73
N ALA A 118 -13.94 -7.21 6.69
CA ALA A 118 -14.14 -6.01 7.48
C ALA A 118 -12.84 -5.21 7.60
N ASN A 119 -12.95 -3.93 7.94
CA ASN A 119 -11.77 -3.16 8.33
C ASN A 119 -11.18 -3.75 9.62
N ASN A 120 -9.87 -3.99 9.63
CA ASN A 120 -9.17 -4.43 10.82
C ASN A 120 -9.04 -3.24 11.78
N VAL A 121 -9.66 -3.35 12.95
CA VAL A 121 -9.52 -2.35 14.01
C VAL A 121 -8.25 -2.65 14.79
N ILE A 122 -7.13 -2.15 14.28
CA ILE A 122 -5.81 -2.37 14.90
C ILE A 122 -5.68 -1.45 16.12
N HIS A 123 -6.04 -1.97 17.30
CA HIS A 123 -5.69 -1.35 18.57
C HIS A 123 -4.26 -1.75 18.93
N ARG A 124 -3.27 -0.96 18.52
CA ARG A 124 -1.91 -1.13 19.06
C ARG A 124 -1.84 -0.54 20.46
N ASP A 125 -1.20 -1.28 21.37
CA ASP A 125 -0.81 -0.74 22.67
C ASP A 125 0.09 0.50 22.45
N PRO A 126 -0.22 1.64 23.07
CA PRO A 126 0.60 2.85 22.95
C PRO A 126 2.09 2.63 23.28
N VAL A 127 2.44 1.64 24.11
CA VAL A 127 3.83 1.38 24.53
C VAL A 127 4.68 0.70 23.45
N ASN A 128 4.06 -0.07 22.55
CA ASN A 128 4.78 -0.83 21.49
C ASN A 128 4.72 -0.16 20.11
N SER A 129 4.23 1.08 20.05
CA SER A 129 4.28 1.87 18.83
C SER A 129 5.67 2.48 18.68
N ALA A 130 6.63 1.68 18.21
CA ALA A 130 7.96 2.17 17.85
C ALA A 130 7.83 3.41 16.93
N SER A 131 8.59 4.44 17.26
CA SER A 131 8.50 5.81 16.74
C SER A 131 8.42 5.88 15.21
N GLY A 132 7.29 6.35 14.67
CA GLY A 132 7.18 6.92 13.33
C GLY A 132 6.34 6.13 12.31
N SER A 133 6.50 4.80 12.21
CA SER A 133 5.93 4.04 11.08
C SER A 133 4.53 3.43 11.33
N ALA A 134 4.06 3.39 12.58
CA ALA A 134 2.82 2.69 12.93
C ALA A 134 1.53 3.52 12.76
N ALA A 135 1.62 4.84 12.54
CA ALA A 135 0.45 5.73 12.62
C ALA A 135 -0.56 5.59 11.48
N ASN A 136 -0.15 5.01 10.33
CA ASN A 136 -0.97 4.95 9.12
C ASN A 136 -1.16 3.53 8.57
N LEU A 137 -1.19 2.55 9.48
CA LEU A 137 -1.52 1.18 9.11
C LEU A 137 -3.04 1.05 9.01
N LYS A 138 -3.52 0.71 7.80
CA LYS A 138 -4.85 0.16 7.63
C LYS A 138 -4.71 -1.34 7.46
N GLY A 139 -5.70 -2.07 7.91
CA GLY A 139 -5.75 -3.49 7.64
C GLY A 139 -7.16 -3.90 7.29
N ILE A 140 -7.24 -5.10 6.75
CA ILE A 140 -8.49 -5.80 6.56
C ILE A 140 -8.39 -7.12 7.30
N ILE A 141 -9.55 -7.60 7.73
CA ILE A 141 -9.71 -8.90 8.35
C ILE A 141 -10.76 -9.68 7.55
N TRP A 142 -10.53 -10.97 7.34
CA TRP A 142 -11.39 -11.88 6.60
C TRP A 142 -11.33 -13.27 7.26
N MET A 143 -12.19 -14.18 6.82
CA MET A 143 -12.10 -15.58 7.27
C MET A 143 -10.84 -16.23 6.66
N PRO A 144 -9.99 -16.93 7.43
CA PRO A 144 -8.86 -17.65 6.85
C PRO A 144 -9.32 -18.54 5.69
N PRO A 145 -8.81 -18.34 4.47
CA PRO A 145 -9.26 -19.12 3.33
C PRO A 145 -8.79 -20.57 3.45
N VAL A 146 -9.67 -21.52 3.14
CA VAL A 146 -9.22 -22.85 2.69
C VAL A 146 -8.64 -22.63 1.30
N LEU A 147 -7.33 -22.54 1.23
CA LEU A 147 -6.61 -22.42 -0.04
C LEU A 147 -6.65 -23.77 -0.77
N THR A 148 -7.77 -24.09 -1.42
CA THR A 148 -7.90 -25.28 -2.28
C THR A 148 -7.12 -25.16 -3.59
N GLY A 149 -6.65 -23.96 -3.94
CA GLY A 149 -5.91 -23.70 -5.18
C GLY A 149 -4.38 -23.70 -5.06
N SER A 150 -3.82 -23.46 -3.87
CA SER A 150 -2.35 -23.42 -3.72
C SER A 150 -1.74 -24.80 -3.88
N SER A 151 -0.66 -24.90 -4.67
CA SER A 151 0.00 -26.19 -4.89
C SER A 151 0.70 -26.70 -3.63
N VAL A 152 0.54 -27.98 -3.33
CA VAL A 152 1.23 -28.67 -2.24
C VAL A 152 2.06 -29.80 -2.81
N VAL A 153 3.33 -29.84 -2.44
CA VAL A 153 4.27 -30.86 -2.90
C VAL A 153 4.96 -31.57 -1.74
N GLN A 154 5.35 -32.82 -1.93
CA GLN A 154 6.19 -33.53 -0.97
C GLN A 154 7.66 -33.17 -1.18
N GLY A 155 8.32 -32.74 -0.10
CA GLY A 155 9.76 -32.49 -0.07
C GLY A 155 10.59 -33.77 0.06
N SER A 156 11.91 -33.66 -0.14
CA SER A 156 12.83 -34.81 -0.04
C SER A 156 12.96 -35.39 1.38
N ASP A 157 12.52 -34.65 2.39
CA ASP A 157 12.43 -35.04 3.80
C ASP A 157 11.11 -35.77 4.14
N SER A 158 10.28 -36.04 3.13
CA SER A 158 8.93 -36.61 3.26
C SER A 158 7.91 -35.73 3.98
N LEU A 159 8.22 -34.47 4.27
CA LEU A 159 7.25 -33.47 4.73
C LEU A 159 6.56 -32.82 3.52
N TYR A 160 5.41 -32.19 3.76
CA TYR A 160 4.66 -31.47 2.73
C TYR A 160 4.95 -29.98 2.80
N TYR A 161 5.03 -29.37 1.62
CA TYR A 161 5.35 -27.96 1.44
C TYR A 161 4.29 -27.31 0.55
N LYS A 162 3.78 -26.17 0.99
CA LYS A 162 2.81 -25.39 0.24
C LYS A 162 3.50 -24.24 -0.48
N CYS A 163 3.10 -24.00 -1.71
CA CYS A 163 3.57 -22.87 -2.49
C CYS A 163 3.05 -21.57 -1.85
N ILE A 164 3.97 -20.67 -1.49
CA ILE A 164 3.67 -19.34 -0.92
C ILE A 164 3.97 -18.21 -1.92
N LEU A 165 4.68 -18.50 -3.00
CA LEU A 165 4.91 -17.59 -4.11
C LEU A 165 4.80 -18.33 -5.44
N ALA A 166 3.84 -17.93 -6.28
CA ALA A 166 3.64 -18.55 -7.59
C ALA A 166 4.91 -18.48 -8.45
N HIS A 167 5.31 -19.62 -9.02
CA HIS A 167 6.53 -19.74 -9.82
C HIS A 167 6.51 -20.98 -10.72
N THR A 168 7.32 -20.97 -11.78
CA THR A 168 7.70 -22.21 -12.48
C THR A 168 8.92 -22.79 -11.79
N SER A 169 8.80 -24.02 -11.30
CA SER A 169 9.84 -24.64 -10.49
C SER A 169 11.13 -24.90 -11.25
N THR A 170 12.23 -24.75 -10.55
CA THR A 170 13.57 -25.11 -11.02
C THR A 170 14.22 -26.04 -9.99
N ALA A 171 15.39 -26.60 -10.32
CA ALA A 171 16.16 -27.35 -9.33
C ALA A 171 16.45 -26.50 -8.06
N ASP A 172 16.67 -25.19 -8.21
CA ASP A 172 16.99 -24.27 -7.12
C ASP A 172 15.79 -23.90 -6.24
N THR A 173 14.56 -24.15 -6.71
CA THR A 173 13.34 -23.95 -5.93
C THR A 173 12.78 -25.24 -5.35
N THR A 174 13.45 -26.38 -5.52
CA THR A 174 12.97 -27.66 -4.98
C THR A 174 12.94 -27.60 -3.45
N PRO A 175 11.83 -27.95 -2.78
CA PRO A 175 11.75 -27.95 -1.32
C PRO A 175 12.90 -28.74 -0.67
N ILE A 176 13.46 -28.18 0.41
CA ILE A 176 14.62 -28.69 1.16
C ILE A 176 15.96 -28.68 0.43
N THR A 177 16.00 -28.99 -0.87
CA THR A 177 17.27 -29.20 -1.60
C THR A 177 17.70 -28.02 -2.47
N GLY A 178 16.76 -27.18 -2.90
CA GLY A 178 17.05 -25.98 -3.68
C GLY A 178 17.63 -24.85 -2.81
N GLY A 179 18.50 -24.00 -3.35
CA GLY A 179 19.10 -22.90 -2.59
C GLY A 179 18.10 -21.81 -2.22
N SER A 180 17.04 -21.66 -3.01
CA SER A 180 16.05 -20.58 -2.89
C SER A 180 14.68 -21.06 -2.39
N TYR A 181 14.53 -22.32 -1.99
CA TYR A 181 13.21 -22.92 -1.74
C TYR A 181 12.38 -22.20 -0.68
N THR A 182 12.99 -21.65 0.38
CA THR A 182 12.27 -20.93 1.45
C THR A 182 11.59 -19.65 0.99
N THR A 183 11.95 -19.15 -0.20
CA THR A 183 11.26 -18.01 -0.83
C THR A 183 9.92 -18.44 -1.44
N TYR A 184 9.78 -19.71 -1.81
CA TYR A 184 8.66 -20.21 -2.60
C TYR A 184 7.79 -21.23 -1.85
N TRP A 185 8.33 -21.85 -0.80
CA TRP A 185 7.72 -22.96 -0.10
C TRP A 185 7.76 -22.78 1.40
N GLU A 186 6.66 -23.11 2.06
CA GLU A 186 6.55 -23.22 3.52
C GLU A 186 6.07 -24.61 3.90
N ALA A 187 6.60 -25.17 4.99
CA ALA A 187 6.17 -26.46 5.50
C ALA A 187 4.69 -26.40 5.94
N THR A 188 3.90 -27.41 5.59
CA THR A 188 2.46 -27.46 5.91
C THR A 188 2.12 -28.72 6.71
N THR A 189 1.03 -28.66 7.48
CA THR A 189 0.45 -29.81 8.18
C THR A 189 -0.48 -30.63 7.30
N GLU A 190 -0.66 -30.25 6.03
CA GLU A 190 -1.44 -31.04 5.06
C GLU A 190 -0.85 -32.45 4.93
N ALA A 191 -1.72 -33.46 4.93
CA ALA A 191 -1.30 -34.87 4.95
C ALA A 191 -1.03 -35.45 3.55
N THR A 192 -1.25 -34.65 2.50
CA THR A 192 -1.15 -35.08 1.09
C THR A 192 -0.68 -33.93 0.22
N GLY A 193 0.03 -34.25 -0.85
CA GLY A 193 0.51 -33.33 -1.88
C GLY A 193 1.10 -34.12 -3.03
N ASP A 194 1.25 -33.46 -4.18
CA ASP A 194 1.86 -34.08 -5.36
C ASP A 194 3.38 -34.22 -5.20
N ALA A 195 4.02 -35.02 -6.03
CA ALA A 195 5.47 -35.01 -6.09
C ALA A 195 5.95 -33.68 -6.66
N HIS A 196 7.00 -33.08 -6.11
CA HIS A 196 7.60 -31.91 -6.73
C HIS A 196 8.22 -32.31 -8.09
N VAL A 197 7.72 -31.71 -9.16
CA VAL A 197 8.24 -31.83 -10.52
C VAL A 197 8.86 -30.49 -10.94
N VAL A 198 10.09 -30.52 -11.44
CA VAL A 198 10.79 -29.34 -12.02
C VAL A 198 10.10 -28.94 -13.33
N ASP A 199 10.20 -27.66 -13.71
CA ASP A 199 9.54 -27.07 -14.88
C ASP A 199 8.00 -27.12 -14.81
N THR A 200 7.45 -27.31 -13.61
CA THR A 200 6.01 -27.24 -13.34
C THR A 200 5.66 -25.91 -12.69
N SER A 201 4.62 -25.25 -13.19
CA SER A 201 4.07 -24.03 -12.59
C SER A 201 3.26 -24.37 -11.34
N TYR A 202 3.68 -23.80 -10.22
CA TYR A 202 2.98 -23.86 -8.95
C TYR A 202 2.30 -22.53 -8.66
N THR A 203 1.11 -22.61 -8.08
CA THR A 203 0.20 -21.49 -8.00
C THR A 203 -0.13 -21.12 -6.55
N THR A 204 -0.54 -19.87 -6.35
CA THR A 204 -0.94 -19.29 -5.07
C THR A 204 -2.21 -18.48 -5.24
N VAL A 205 -3.01 -18.38 -4.18
CA VAL A 205 -4.16 -17.48 -4.15
C VAL A 205 -3.68 -16.10 -3.72
N ASN A 206 -4.15 -15.05 -4.39
CA ASN A 206 -3.78 -13.68 -4.07
C ASN A 206 -4.96 -12.92 -3.46
N LEU A 207 -4.66 -12.08 -2.48
CA LEU A 207 -5.53 -11.01 -2.01
C LEU A 207 -5.28 -9.77 -2.87
N LEU A 208 -6.36 -9.25 -3.44
CA LEU A 208 -6.34 -8.03 -4.24
C LEU A 208 -7.16 -6.96 -3.53
N VAL A 209 -6.52 -5.88 -3.13
CA VAL A 209 -7.15 -4.75 -2.45
C VAL A 209 -7.18 -3.54 -3.38
N TYR A 210 -8.38 -3.17 -3.81
CA TYR A 210 -8.59 -1.93 -4.54
C TYR A 210 -8.90 -0.81 -3.55
N ALA A 211 -8.04 0.20 -3.49
CA ALA A 211 -8.16 1.29 -2.54
C ALA A 211 -7.77 2.63 -3.15
N LEU A 212 -8.16 3.69 -2.46
CA LEU A 212 -7.62 5.02 -2.60
C LEU A 212 -6.38 5.11 -1.70
N TRP A 213 -5.23 5.44 -2.27
CA TRP A 213 -3.91 5.48 -1.63
C TRP A 213 -3.42 6.91 -1.52
N HIS A 214 -2.60 7.19 -0.51
CA HIS A 214 -1.76 8.39 -0.57
C HIS A 214 -0.71 8.24 -1.65
N SER A 215 -0.23 9.37 -2.16
CA SER A 215 0.88 9.44 -3.09
C SER A 215 2.13 8.74 -2.53
N LYS A 216 2.97 8.21 -3.42
CA LYS A 216 4.25 7.56 -3.09
C LYS A 216 5.10 8.49 -2.20
N VAL A 217 5.68 7.92 -1.14
CA VAL A 217 6.68 8.60 -0.30
C VAL A 217 7.93 8.82 -1.11
N LEU A 218 8.43 10.05 -1.09
CA LEU A 218 9.67 10.41 -1.74
C LEU A 218 10.81 10.15 -0.75
N SER A 219 11.70 9.23 -1.10
CA SER A 219 12.79 8.74 -0.24
C SER A 219 14.17 8.81 -0.93
N SER A 220 14.20 8.72 -2.25
CA SER A 220 15.37 8.91 -3.09
C SER A 220 15.30 10.27 -3.79
N ASN A 221 16.45 10.89 -4.03
CA ASN A 221 16.56 12.17 -4.77
C ASN A 221 15.94 12.12 -6.17
N THR A 222 15.84 10.93 -6.76
CA THR A 222 15.22 10.69 -8.07
C THR A 222 13.75 10.30 -7.98
N ASP A 223 13.20 10.15 -6.78
CA ASP A 223 11.79 9.80 -6.62
C ASP A 223 10.90 10.93 -7.13
N GLU A 224 9.79 10.52 -7.73
CA GLU A 224 8.73 11.38 -8.22
C GLU A 224 7.39 10.78 -7.80
N ASN A 225 6.36 11.63 -7.71
CA ASN A 225 4.98 11.20 -7.54
C ASN A 225 4.02 12.12 -8.31
N TYR A 226 2.72 11.86 -8.19
CA TYR A 226 1.69 12.63 -8.90
C TYR A 226 1.83 14.14 -8.71
N TRP A 227 2.00 14.59 -7.46
CA TRP A 227 2.10 16.01 -7.13
C TRP A 227 3.38 16.63 -7.67
N THR A 228 4.52 15.96 -7.54
CA THR A 228 5.79 16.52 -7.99
C THR A 228 5.93 16.53 -9.52
N ILE A 229 5.22 15.67 -10.24
CA ILE A 229 5.22 15.64 -11.70
C ILE A 229 4.25 16.67 -12.28
N ASN A 230 2.99 16.67 -11.82
CA ASN A 230 1.93 17.46 -12.46
C ASN A 230 1.77 18.85 -11.86
N TYR A 231 2.09 19.02 -10.56
CA TYR A 231 1.82 20.24 -9.81
C TYR A 231 2.96 20.59 -8.85
N GLU A 232 4.19 20.62 -9.37
CA GLU A 232 5.42 20.83 -8.60
C GLU A 232 5.38 22.05 -7.68
N THR A 233 4.84 23.18 -8.15
CA THR A 233 4.69 24.39 -7.35
C THR A 233 3.74 24.17 -6.17
N ILE A 234 2.65 23.42 -6.34
CA ILE A 234 1.72 23.11 -5.25
C ILE A 234 2.39 22.22 -4.21
N ALA A 235 3.19 21.23 -4.63
CA ALA A 235 3.94 20.38 -3.71
C ALA A 235 4.91 21.20 -2.82
N VAL A 236 5.64 22.15 -3.41
CA VAL A 236 6.53 23.06 -2.65
C VAL A 236 5.73 23.96 -1.70
N LEU A 237 4.62 24.55 -2.16
CA LEU A 237 3.78 25.41 -1.31
C LEU A 237 3.15 24.62 -0.16
N ALA A 238 2.73 23.38 -0.39
CA ALA A 238 2.20 22.51 0.65
C ALA A 238 3.26 22.12 1.68
N ALA A 239 4.49 21.85 1.25
CA ALA A 239 5.62 21.63 2.15
C ALA A 239 5.89 22.86 3.05
N LEU A 240 5.86 24.07 2.47
CA LEU A 240 5.98 25.32 3.22
C LEU A 240 4.80 25.52 4.19
N ARG A 241 3.57 25.26 3.75
CA ARG A 241 2.39 25.28 4.62
C ARG A 241 2.53 24.31 5.80
N HIS A 242 3.02 23.09 5.53
CA HIS A 242 3.25 22.07 6.55
C HIS A 242 4.31 22.54 7.56
N LEU A 243 5.42 23.13 7.09
CA LEU A 243 6.45 23.74 7.93
C LEU A 243 5.87 24.81 8.89
N GLU A 244 5.06 25.74 8.38
CA GLU A 244 4.47 26.81 9.20
C GLU A 244 3.58 26.27 10.33
N SER A 245 2.92 25.12 10.13
CA SER A 245 2.08 24.49 11.15
C SER A 245 2.89 24.09 12.40
N TYR A 246 4.13 23.62 12.23
CA TYR A 246 5.03 23.25 13.33
C TYR A 246 5.53 24.47 14.10
N TYR A 247 5.76 25.58 13.40
CA TYR A 247 6.15 26.85 14.01
C TYR A 247 4.97 27.63 14.58
N ARG A 248 3.74 27.08 14.50
CA ARG A 248 2.50 27.69 15.00
C ARG A 248 2.24 29.07 14.41
N ASN A 249 2.75 29.32 13.21
CA ASN A 249 2.56 30.57 12.50
C ASN A 249 1.27 30.50 11.69
N THR A 250 0.17 30.89 12.32
CA THR A 250 -1.16 30.86 11.70
C THR A 250 -1.27 31.78 10.49
N GLN A 251 -0.57 32.92 10.50
CA GLN A 251 -0.58 33.85 9.37
C GLN A 251 0.14 33.26 8.16
N GLY A 252 1.36 32.74 8.34
CA GLY A 252 2.11 32.07 7.26
C GLY A 252 1.34 30.88 6.70
N TRP A 253 0.76 30.06 7.57
CA TRP A 253 -0.09 28.94 7.16
C TRP A 253 -1.26 29.40 6.28
N ASN A 254 -1.99 30.45 6.69
CA ASN A 254 -3.10 31.01 5.92
C ASN A 254 -2.64 31.59 4.58
N ASP A 255 -1.49 32.27 4.53
CA ASP A 255 -0.95 32.84 3.30
C ASP A 255 -0.63 31.78 2.25
N TYR A 256 -0.06 30.64 2.66
CA TYR A 256 0.15 29.51 1.75
C TYR A 256 -1.16 28.82 1.39
N ASN A 257 -2.07 28.62 2.35
CA ASN A 257 -3.36 28.01 2.08
C ASN A 257 -4.17 28.81 1.05
N ASN A 258 -4.21 30.14 1.18
CA ASN A 258 -4.91 31.03 0.24
C ASN A 258 -4.33 30.97 -1.19
N LYS A 259 -3.05 30.57 -1.34
CA LYS A 259 -2.43 30.34 -2.66
C LYS A 259 -2.74 28.95 -3.21
N ILE A 260 -2.78 27.94 -2.36
CA ILE A 260 -3.01 26.53 -2.74
C ILE A 260 -4.47 26.31 -3.15
N GLN A 261 -5.45 26.81 -2.37
CA GLN A 261 -6.87 26.50 -2.59
C GLN A 261 -7.38 26.82 -4.00
N PRO A 262 -7.09 27.99 -4.61
CA PRO A 262 -7.53 28.26 -5.98
C PRO A 262 -6.96 27.30 -7.02
N MET A 263 -5.73 26.80 -6.78
CA MET A 263 -5.10 25.82 -7.67
C MET A 263 -5.77 24.44 -7.53
N LEU A 264 -6.06 24.02 -6.29
CA LEU A 264 -6.76 22.76 -6.02
C LEU A 264 -8.18 22.75 -6.61
N ILE A 265 -8.90 23.87 -6.53
CA ILE A 265 -10.23 24.01 -7.16
C ILE A 265 -10.14 23.81 -8.68
N GLY A 266 -9.08 24.28 -9.32
CA GLY A 266 -8.84 24.04 -10.74
C GLY A 266 -8.67 22.56 -11.05
N ILE A 267 -7.83 21.87 -10.27
CA ILE A 267 -7.58 20.42 -10.41
C ILE A 267 -8.87 19.61 -10.21
N ASP A 268 -9.63 19.93 -9.17
CA ASP A 268 -10.86 19.21 -8.84
C ASP A 268 -11.91 19.34 -9.96
N ARG A 269 -12.00 20.54 -10.56
CA ARG A 269 -12.84 20.76 -11.74
C ARG A 269 -12.38 19.94 -12.94
N ASP A 270 -11.08 19.91 -13.23
CA ASP A 270 -10.52 19.15 -14.35
C ASP A 270 -10.76 17.64 -14.16
N VAL A 271 -10.61 17.12 -12.93
CA VAL A 271 -10.89 15.72 -12.59
C VAL A 271 -12.38 15.40 -12.74
N ALA A 272 -13.26 16.28 -12.28
CA ALA A 272 -14.70 16.10 -12.43
C ALA A 272 -15.11 16.10 -13.92
N GLU A 273 -14.56 17.00 -14.72
CA GLU A 273 -14.81 17.06 -16.17
C GLU A 273 -14.36 15.77 -16.87
N ALA A 274 -13.14 15.30 -16.57
CA ALA A 274 -12.63 14.03 -17.08
C ALA A 274 -13.52 12.84 -16.71
N ALA A 275 -13.96 12.75 -15.45
CA ALA A 275 -14.84 11.67 -15.00
C ALA A 275 -16.20 11.70 -15.72
N THR A 276 -16.74 12.89 -16.03
CA THR A 276 -17.99 12.98 -16.80
C THR A 276 -17.81 12.58 -18.26
N ALA A 277 -16.67 12.91 -18.87
CA ALA A 277 -16.38 12.54 -20.26
C ALA A 277 -16.37 11.01 -20.45
N ASP A 278 -15.76 10.25 -19.53
CA ASP A 278 -15.71 8.78 -19.58
C ASP A 278 -17.11 8.14 -19.53
N THR A 279 -18.08 8.78 -18.87
CA THR A 279 -19.46 8.26 -18.77
C THR A 279 -20.31 8.54 -20.00
N MET A 280 -19.93 9.49 -20.87
CA MET A 280 -20.71 9.90 -22.04
C MET A 280 -20.42 9.09 -23.30
N GLU A 281 -19.46 8.17 -23.28
CA GLU A 281 -19.29 7.20 -24.37
C GLU A 281 -20.48 6.22 -24.37
N MET A 282 -21.43 6.45 -25.29
CA MET A 282 -22.55 5.53 -25.51
C MET A 282 -21.99 4.16 -25.90
N LYS A 283 -22.26 3.14 -25.08
CA LYS A 283 -22.02 1.73 -25.42
C LYS A 283 -22.84 1.38 -26.67
N GLY A 284 -22.19 1.43 -27.83
CA GLY A 284 -22.70 0.94 -29.11
C GLY A 284 -22.68 -0.57 -29.22
#